data_AF-A0A8H7YNT7-F1
#
_entry.id   AF-A0A8H7YNT7-F1
#
_cell.length_a   1.000
_cell.length_b   1.000
_cell.length_c   1.000
_cell.angle_alpha   90.00
_cell.angle_beta   90.00
_cell.angle_gamma   90.00
#
_symmetry.space_group_name_H-M   'P 1'
#
loop_
_entity.id
_entity.type
_entity.pdbx_description
1 polymer ?
#
loop_
_entity_poly.entity_id
_entity_poly.type
_entity_poly.pdbx_seq_one_letter_code
_entity_poly.pdbx_strand_id
1 'polypeptide(L)'
;MEELPLRTRWVDYTQKEFDASQIDVGWHAWLAYMVDKPPTQDAILQAGVRSWELPEHRPTMTLTRGAYKPYSTVRPKYSAWKPVAVPR
;
A
#
# COMPACT_ATOMS: atom_id res chain seq x y z
N MET A 1 15.02 -34.34 0.83
CA MET A 1 14.19 -34.00 -0.34
C MET A 1 14.50 -32.57 -0.69
N GLU A 2 14.93 -32.32 -1.92
CA GLU A 2 15.13 -30.96 -2.43
C GLU A 2 13.76 -30.37 -2.75
N GLU A 3 13.51 -29.14 -2.30
CA GLU A 3 12.24 -28.45 -2.59
C GLU A 3 12.11 -28.17 -4.09
N LEU A 4 10.87 -28.15 -4.58
CA LEU A 4 10.61 -27.83 -5.99
C LEU A 4 10.98 -26.36 -6.29
N PRO A 5 11.32 -26.03 -7.55
CA PRO A 5 11.48 -24.65 -7.98
C PRO A 5 10.28 -23.79 -7.56
N LEU A 6 10.55 -22.58 -7.08
CA LEU A 6 9.57 -21.62 -6.54
C LEU A 6 8.89 -22.00 -5.21
N ARG A 7 9.29 -23.11 -4.56
CA ARG A 7 8.84 -23.47 -3.20
C ARG A 7 9.93 -23.30 -2.14
N THR A 8 10.99 -22.57 -2.47
CA THR A 8 12.15 -22.38 -1.57
C THR A 8 12.00 -21.17 -0.64
N ARG A 9 11.02 -20.28 -0.88
CA ARG A 9 10.74 -19.10 -0.07
C ARG A 9 9.25 -19.09 0.30
N TRP A 10 8.95 -18.90 1.59
CA TRP A 10 7.59 -18.79 2.11
C TRP A 10 7.56 -17.82 3.29
N VAL A 11 6.36 -17.42 3.70
CA VAL A 11 6.13 -16.54 4.84
C VAL A 11 5.06 -17.14 5.75
N ASP A 12 5.30 -17.08 7.05
CA ASP A 12 4.29 -17.36 8.07
C ASP A 12 3.69 -16.02 8.51
N TYR A 13 2.40 -15.83 8.22
CA TYR A 13 1.70 -14.60 8.57
C TYR A 13 1.50 -14.49 10.08
N THR A 14 1.58 -13.27 10.61
CA THR A 14 1.37 -13.00 12.03
C THR A 14 -0.11 -13.02 12.41
N GLN A 15 -0.99 -12.65 11.47
CA GLN A 15 -2.44 -12.60 11.67
C GLN A 15 -3.08 -13.93 11.28
N LYS A 16 -4.17 -14.30 11.97
CA LYS A 16 -4.96 -15.49 11.64
C LYS A 16 -5.67 -15.34 10.28
N GLU A 17 -6.19 -14.15 10.01
CA GLU A 17 -6.75 -13.78 8.71
C GLU A 17 -5.60 -13.29 7.83
N PHE A 18 -5.02 -14.22 7.09
CA PHE A 18 -3.89 -13.94 6.21
C PHE A 18 -4.37 -13.33 4.89
N ASP A 19 -3.64 -12.33 4.43
CA ASP A 19 -3.84 -11.73 3.11
C ASP A 19 -2.48 -11.39 2.50
N ALA A 20 -2.34 -11.61 1.18
CA ALA A 20 -1.07 -11.40 0.49
C ALA A 20 -0.58 -9.95 0.56
N SER A 21 -1.49 -8.98 0.70
CA SER A 21 -1.11 -7.57 0.82
C SER A 21 -0.53 -7.20 2.18
N GLN A 22 -0.52 -8.10 3.17
CA GLN A 22 0.12 -7.87 4.47
C GLN A 22 1.65 -7.93 4.39
N ILE A 23 2.20 -8.50 3.32
CA ILE A 23 3.65 -8.56 3.12
C ILE A 23 4.17 -7.17 2.77
N ASP A 24 5.14 -6.68 3.54
CA ASP A 24 5.84 -5.43 3.26
C ASP A 24 6.56 -5.47 1.90
N VAL A 25 6.73 -4.30 1.28
CA VAL A 25 7.28 -4.16 -0.07
C VAL A 25 8.65 -4.83 -0.24
N GLY A 26 9.54 -4.71 0.75
CA GLY A 26 10.88 -5.32 0.67
C GLY A 26 10.83 -6.85 0.73
N TRP A 27 9.99 -7.40 1.60
CA TRP A 27 9.79 -8.84 1.72
C TRP A 27 9.04 -9.41 0.52
N HIS A 28 8.10 -8.65 -0.05
CA HIS A 28 7.38 -9.04 -1.26
C HIS A 28 8.33 -9.24 -2.44
N ALA A 29 9.27 -8.31 -2.66
CA ALA A 29 10.28 -8.43 -3.72
C ALA A 29 11.16 -9.68 -3.55
N TRP A 30 11.57 -9.98 -2.31
CA TRP A 30 12.36 -11.18 -2.01
C TRP A 30 11.54 -12.46 -2.18
N LEU A 31 10.31 -12.51 -1.68
CA LEU A 31 9.44 -13.67 -1.80
C LEU A 31 9.12 -13.99 -3.28
N ALA A 32 8.95 -12.95 -4.10
CA ALA A 32 8.68 -13.07 -5.54
C ALA A 32 9.92 -13.31 -6.41
N TYR A 33 11.09 -13.59 -5.81
CA TYR A 33 12.36 -13.81 -6.54
C TYR A 33 12.80 -12.62 -7.42
N MET A 34 12.35 -11.39 -7.12
CA MET A 34 12.82 -10.17 -7.81
C MET A 34 14.22 -9.76 -7.33
N VAL A 35 14.53 -10.06 -6.07
CA VAL A 35 15.83 -9.84 -5.44
C VAL A 35 16.33 -11.10 -4.76
N ASP A 36 17.65 -11.30 -4.78
CA ASP A 36 18.29 -12.47 -4.17
C ASP A 36 18.42 -12.34 -2.65
N LYS A 37 18.77 -11.14 -2.18
CA LYS A 37 19.00 -10.86 -0.77
C LYS A 37 17.70 -10.39 -0.09
N PRO A 38 17.40 -10.86 1.13
CA PRO A 38 16.27 -10.33 1.89
C PRO A 38 16.51 -8.87 2.31
N PRO A 39 15.47 -8.11 2.65
CA PRO A 39 15.59 -6.72 3.08
C PRO A 39 16.47 -6.52 4.32
N THR A 40 16.68 -7.57 5.12
CA THR A 40 17.60 -7.55 6.27
C THR A 40 19.08 -7.63 5.89
N GLN A 41 19.42 -7.92 4.64
CA GLN A 41 20.81 -8.04 4.16
C GLN A 41 21.12 -7.12 2.97
N ASP A 42 20.10 -6.62 2.28
CA ASP A 42 20.29 -5.69 1.17
C ASP A 42 20.50 -4.26 1.70
N ALA A 43 21.70 -3.72 1.46
CA ALA A 43 22.07 -2.37 1.87
C ALA A 43 21.17 -1.28 1.26
N ILE A 44 20.60 -1.52 0.07
CA ILE A 44 19.69 -0.56 -0.58
C ILE A 44 18.34 -0.53 0.15
N LEU A 45 17.82 -1.69 0.55
CA LEU A 45 16.56 -1.79 1.29
C LEU A 45 16.71 -1.33 2.75
N GLN A 46 17.91 -1.43 3.32
CA GLN A 46 18.24 -0.91 4.64
C GLN A 46 18.48 0.61 4.68
N ALA A 47 18.63 1.28 3.52
CA ALA A 47 18.99 2.69 3.43
C ALA A 47 17.98 3.66 4.07
N GLY A 48 16.86 3.13 4.58
CA GLY A 48 15.90 3.84 5.41
C GLY A 48 14.67 4.30 4.65
N VAL A 49 13.68 4.72 5.41
CA VAL A 49 12.42 5.27 4.87
C VAL A 49 12.69 6.68 4.36
N ARG A 50 12.30 6.97 3.12
CA ARG A 50 12.42 8.32 2.55
C ARG A 50 11.49 9.29 3.28
N SER A 51 11.79 10.58 3.26
CA SER A 51 11.01 11.58 4.01
C SER A 51 9.53 11.67 3.65
N TRP A 52 9.17 11.28 2.42
CA TRP A 52 7.79 11.26 1.91
C TRP A 52 7.13 9.87 1.99
N GLU A 53 7.91 8.84 2.31
CA GLU A 53 7.46 7.47 2.34
C GLU A 53 6.74 7.18 3.66
N LEU A 54 5.75 6.29 3.61
CA LEU A 54 5.04 5.90 4.82
C LEU A 54 5.99 5.07 5.71
N PRO A 55 6.09 5.39 7.01
CA PRO A 55 6.97 4.64 7.91
C PRO A 55 6.47 3.22 8.20
N GLU A 56 5.17 2.98 8.05
CA GLU A 56 4.52 1.71 8.32
C GLU A 56 3.80 1.19 7.08
N HIS A 57 3.91 -0.11 6.83
CA HIS A 57 3.20 -0.80 5.78
C HIS A 57 1.68 -0.77 6.00
N ARG A 58 0.92 -0.55 4.93
CA ARG A 58 -0.55 -0.54 4.97
C ARG A 58 -1.08 -1.57 3.97
N PRO A 59 -1.75 -2.63 4.44
CA PRO A 59 -2.34 -3.63 3.55
C PRO A 59 -3.55 -3.07 2.79
N THR A 60 -4.04 -3.86 1.85
CA THR A 60 -5.23 -3.54 1.04
C THR A 60 -6.45 -3.32 1.94
N MET A 61 -7.09 -2.16 1.78
CA MET A 61 -8.28 -1.78 2.56
C MET A 61 -9.60 -1.96 1.79
N THR A 62 -9.59 -2.69 0.68
CA THR A 62 -10.78 -2.96 -0.15
C THR A 62 -11.90 -3.60 0.69
N LEU A 63 -13.15 -3.19 0.44
CA LEU A 63 -14.34 -3.61 1.21
C LEU A 63 -14.33 -3.26 2.71
N THR A 64 -13.40 -2.42 3.17
CA THR A 64 -13.39 -1.90 4.55
C THR A 64 -13.83 -0.43 4.59
N ARG A 65 -13.93 0.13 5.80
CA ARG A 65 -14.15 1.58 5.98
C ARG A 65 -13.02 2.44 5.42
N GLY A 66 -11.80 1.90 5.32
CA GLY A 66 -10.62 2.58 4.78
C GLY A 66 -10.45 2.44 3.26
N ALA A 67 -11.42 1.85 2.55
CA ALA A 67 -11.33 1.69 1.11
C ALA A 67 -11.18 3.04 0.39
N TYR A 68 -10.32 3.08 -0.63
CA TYR A 68 -10.17 4.25 -1.48
C TYR A 68 -11.51 4.61 -2.16
N LYS A 69 -11.93 5.87 -1.99
CA LYS A 69 -13.14 6.43 -2.62
C LYS A 69 -12.72 7.54 -3.56
N PRO A 70 -12.83 7.35 -4.89
CA PRO A 70 -12.47 8.40 -5.83
C PRO A 70 -13.44 9.57 -5.70
N TYR A 71 -12.91 10.79 -5.84
CA TYR A 71 -13.67 12.03 -5.85
C TYR A 71 -13.06 13.01 -6.86
N SER A 72 -13.82 14.04 -7.23
CA SER A 72 -13.30 15.12 -8.07
C SER A 72 -12.31 15.96 -7.28
N THR A 73 -11.04 15.93 -7.66
CA THR A 73 -10.00 16.82 -7.10
C THR A 73 -10.09 18.25 -7.64
N VAL A 74 -10.94 18.49 -8.65
CA VAL A 74 -11.19 19.82 -9.21
C VAL A 74 -12.43 20.47 -8.61
N ARG A 75 -12.37 21.80 -8.48
CA ARG A 75 -13.53 22.64 -8.16
C ARG A 75 -14.42 22.82 -9.39
N PRO A 76 -15.71 23.15 -9.24
CA PRO A 76 -16.56 23.52 -10.38
C PRO A 76 -15.91 24.64 -11.20
N LYS A 77 -15.89 24.48 -12.52
CA LYS A 77 -15.28 25.47 -13.45
C LYS A 77 -16.04 26.80 -13.48
N TYR A 78 -17.33 26.78 -13.19
CA TYR A 78 -18.20 27.95 -13.16
C TYR A 78 -18.82 28.09 -11.78
N SER A 79 -18.92 29.33 -11.29
CA SER A 79 -19.63 29.66 -10.06
C SER A 79 -21.07 30.04 -10.35
N ALA A 80 -22.02 29.35 -9.72
CA ALA A 80 -23.43 29.74 -9.77
C ALA A 80 -23.67 31.08 -9.06
N TRP A 81 -24.63 31.86 -9.55
CA TRP A 81 -25.13 33.04 -8.85
C TRP A 81 -25.72 32.62 -7.50
N LYS A 82 -25.36 33.35 -6.44
CA LYS A 82 -25.92 33.16 -5.09
C LYS A 82 -27.05 34.18 -4.88
N PRO A 83 -28.33 33.75 -4.79
CA PRO A 83 -29.44 34.67 -4.62
C PRO A 83 -29.37 35.43 -3.31
N VAL A 84 -29.71 36.72 -3.35
CA VAL A 84 -29.96 37.54 -2.16
C VAL A 84 -31.43 37.95 -2.20
N ALA A 85 -32.21 37.52 -1.21
CA ALA A 85 -33.60 37.92 -1.07
C ALA A 85 -33.65 39.30 -0.38
N VAL A 86 -34.35 40.24 -1.01
CA VAL A 86 -34.63 41.58 -0.44
C VAL A 86 -36.12 41.64 -0.08
N PRO A 87 -36.50 42.12 1.12
CA PRO A 87 -37.90 42.33 1.47
C PRO A 87 -38.57 43.33 0.51
N ARG A 88 -39.87 43.17 0.29
CA ARG A 88 -40.66 44.07 -0.58
C ARG A 88 -40.86 45.43 0.06
#